data_AF-A0A396ZV88-F1
#
_entry.id   AF-A0A396ZV88-F1
#
_cell.length_a   1.000
_cell.length_b   1.000
_cell.length_c   1.000
_cell.angle_alpha   90.00
_cell.angle_beta   90.00
_cell.angle_gamma   90.00
#
_symmetry.space_group_name_H-M   'P 1'
#
loop_
_entity.id
_entity.type
_entity.pdbx_description
1 polymer ?
#
loop_
_entity_poly.entity_id
_entity_poly.type
_entity_poly.pdbx_seq_one_letter_code
_entity_poly.pdbx_strand_id
1 'polypeptide(L)'
;DRYVVQVDSDAVFASVLDGHGGWQVAEYVNKHLIDNAATLLHDAAFNNPPASNDPTHSLLSNAFVDTDDALRALLLPAFQLGFGLVNRVGACTMLAYAKGDTLVVANAGDVRAVLASNNASGGLVATPLSTDHNAKHASEQARLFKEHPNETDVFKCKKSCRVKGILQPTR
;
A
#
# COMPACT_ATOMS: atom_id res chain seq x y z
N ASP A 1 -3.76 1.42 -14.06
CA ASP A 1 -2.59 0.77 -13.44
C ASP A 1 -1.29 1.46 -13.76
N ARG A 2 -0.29 1.27 -12.91
CA ARG A 2 1.12 1.69 -13.07
C ARG A 2 2.04 0.64 -12.44
N TYR A 3 3.31 0.69 -12.79
CA TYR A 3 4.38 0.01 -12.08
C TYR A 3 5.64 0.87 -12.10
N VAL A 4 6.53 0.64 -11.15
CA VAL A 4 7.85 1.28 -11.11
C VAL A 4 8.85 0.32 -10.47
N VAL A 5 10.06 0.30 -11.00
CA VAL A 5 11.22 -0.37 -10.41
C VAL A 5 12.36 0.64 -10.38
N GLN A 6 12.95 0.81 -9.20
CA GLN A 6 14.06 1.72 -8.96
C GLN A 6 15.15 0.96 -8.22
N VAL A 7 16.39 1.14 -8.68
CA VAL A 7 17.57 0.61 -8.03
C VAL A 7 18.28 1.79 -7.38
N ASP A 8 18.55 1.68 -6.10
CA ASP A 8 19.25 2.69 -5.31
C ASP A 8 20.42 2.02 -4.60
N SER A 9 21.62 2.20 -5.14
CA SER A 9 22.84 1.50 -4.73
C SER A 9 22.68 -0.04 -4.73
N ASP A 10 22.64 -0.66 -3.55
CA ASP A 10 22.46 -2.10 -3.34
C ASP A 10 21.01 -2.50 -3.00
N ALA A 11 20.08 -1.54 -3.00
CA ALA A 11 18.66 -1.75 -2.76
C ALA A 11 17.84 -1.69 -4.06
N VAL A 12 16.77 -2.47 -4.09
CA VAL A 12 15.77 -2.48 -5.18
C VAL A 12 14.39 -2.20 -4.58
N PHE A 13 13.70 -1.24 -5.18
CA PHE A 13 12.32 -0.92 -4.91
C PHE A 13 11.48 -1.31 -6.12
N ALA A 14 10.42 -2.07 -5.93
CA ALA A 14 9.49 -2.44 -6.99
C ALA A 14 8.05 -2.26 -6.51
N SER A 15 7.24 -1.53 -7.28
CA SER A 15 5.85 -1.28 -6.91
C SER A 15 4.90 -1.47 -8.09
N VAL A 16 3.71 -1.99 -7.79
CA VAL A 16 2.57 -2.09 -8.71
C VAL A 16 1.38 -1.35 -8.12
N LEU A 17 0.64 -0.66 -8.98
CA LEU A 17 -0.45 0.22 -8.58
C LEU A 17 -1.69 -0.03 -9.43
N ASP A 18 -2.80 -0.35 -8.78
CA ASP A 18 -4.11 -0.51 -9.41
C ASP A 18 -4.94 0.75 -9.14
N GLY A 19 -5.15 1.53 -10.20
CA GLY A 19 -5.84 2.83 -10.09
C GLY A 19 -7.32 2.71 -10.41
N HIS A 20 -8.17 3.34 -9.61
CA HIS A 20 -9.63 3.29 -9.75
C HIS A 20 -10.28 4.67 -9.60
N GLY A 21 -11.41 4.88 -10.29
CA GLY A 21 -12.07 6.19 -10.38
C GLY A 21 -11.33 7.23 -11.24
N GLY A 22 -10.13 6.88 -11.73
CA GLY A 22 -9.23 7.73 -12.51
C GLY A 22 -7.80 7.16 -12.47
N TRP A 23 -6.87 7.78 -13.18
CA TRP A 23 -5.46 7.34 -13.24
C TRP A 23 -4.53 8.21 -12.39
N GLN A 24 -5.01 9.37 -11.94
CA GLN A 24 -4.20 10.45 -11.36
C GLN A 24 -3.53 10.03 -10.05
N VAL A 25 -4.23 9.31 -9.17
CA VAL A 25 -3.67 8.85 -7.89
C VAL A 25 -2.63 7.75 -8.12
N ALA A 26 -2.89 6.81 -9.02
CA ALA A 26 -1.88 5.81 -9.39
C ALA A 26 -0.62 6.44 -10.00
N GLU A 27 -0.76 7.51 -10.80
CA GLU A 27 0.40 8.27 -11.29
C GLU A 27 1.13 9.01 -10.18
N TYR A 28 0.40 9.64 -9.25
CA TYR A 28 1.00 10.35 -8.13
C TYR A 28 1.83 9.40 -7.26
N VAL A 29 1.24 8.29 -6.82
CA VAL A 29 1.94 7.30 -6.00
C VAL A 29 3.14 6.70 -6.76
N ASN A 30 3.01 6.47 -8.07
CA ASN A 30 4.13 6.00 -8.91
C ASN A 30 5.34 6.94 -8.90
N LYS A 31 5.11 8.26 -8.81
CA LYS A 31 6.16 9.29 -8.83
C LYS A 31 6.74 9.63 -7.46
N HIS A 32 6.09 9.25 -6.37
CA HIS A 32 6.42 9.76 -5.04
C HIS A 32 6.71 8.68 -4.00
N LEU A 33 6.06 7.51 -4.09
CA LEU A 33 6.13 6.52 -3.02
C LEU A 33 7.54 5.97 -2.78
N ILE A 34 8.26 5.64 -3.87
CA ILE A 34 9.61 5.10 -3.76
C ILE A 34 10.59 6.17 -3.24
N ASP A 35 10.49 7.40 -3.73
CA ASP A 35 11.37 8.49 -3.28
C ASP A 35 11.19 8.81 -1.80
N ASN A 36 9.94 8.82 -1.31
CA ASN A 36 9.63 8.97 0.11
C ASN A 36 10.20 7.80 0.94
N ALA A 37 10.04 6.57 0.46
CA ALA A 37 10.59 5.38 1.12
C ALA A 37 12.11 5.39 1.18
N ALA A 38 12.77 5.70 0.06
CA ALA A 38 14.22 5.79 -0.04
C ALA A 38 14.77 6.89 0.89
N THR A 39 14.12 8.06 0.94
CA THR A 39 14.50 9.16 1.84
C THR A 39 14.45 8.71 3.30
N LEU A 40 13.34 8.11 3.74
CA LEU A 40 13.18 7.63 5.12
C LEU A 40 14.20 6.54 5.49
N LEU A 41 14.47 5.61 4.57
CA LEU A 41 15.46 4.55 4.78
C LEU A 41 16.89 5.10 4.85
N HIS A 42 17.23 6.05 3.99
CA HIS A 42 18.51 6.74 4.01
C HIS A 42 18.71 7.53 5.31
N ASP A 43 17.75 8.37 5.68
CA ASP A 43 17.81 9.17 6.90
C ASP A 43 17.96 8.29 8.16
N ALA A 44 17.27 7.15 8.19
CA ALA A 44 17.42 6.18 9.28
C ALA A 44 18.82 5.57 9.31
N ALA A 45 19.39 5.19 8.15
CA ALA A 45 20.73 4.63 8.05
C ALA A 45 21.82 5.64 8.48
N PHE A 46 21.62 6.94 8.23
CA PHE A 46 22.55 7.98 8.65
C PHE A 46 22.44 8.32 10.15
N ASN A 47 21.22 8.35 10.71
CA ASN A 47 20.98 8.85 12.07
C ASN A 47 20.96 7.75 13.15
N ASN A 48 20.68 6.49 12.79
CA ASN A 48 20.55 5.38 13.73
C ASN A 48 21.45 4.20 13.31
N PRO A 49 22.72 4.14 13.77
CA PRO A 49 23.54 2.94 13.62
C PRO A 49 22.91 1.77 14.42
N PRO A 50 23.21 0.51 14.05
CA PRO A 50 22.28 -0.62 14.17
C PRO A 50 21.79 -0.82 15.60
N ALA A 51 20.56 -0.37 15.85
CA ALA A 51 19.77 -0.83 16.97
C ALA A 51 19.34 -2.28 16.72
N SER A 52 19.06 -3.04 17.77
CA SER A 52 18.68 -4.46 17.70
C SER A 52 17.39 -4.75 16.92
N ASN A 53 16.66 -3.73 16.49
CA ASN A 53 15.40 -3.85 15.76
C ASN A 53 15.51 -3.13 14.42
N ASP A 54 15.35 -3.87 13.32
CA ASP A 54 15.28 -3.31 11.96
C ASP A 54 14.01 -2.43 11.81
N PRO A 55 14.15 -1.10 11.57
CA PRO A 55 13.02 -0.19 11.45
C PRO A 55 12.39 -0.22 10.05
N THR A 56 12.87 -1.03 9.10
CA THR A 56 12.43 -1.01 7.69
C THR A 56 10.90 -1.11 7.57
N HIS A 57 10.24 -1.96 8.37
CA HIS A 57 8.77 -2.09 8.34
C HIS A 57 8.04 -0.79 8.68
N SER A 58 8.46 -0.07 9.73
CA SER A 58 7.81 1.17 10.13
C SER A 58 8.14 2.30 9.15
N LEU A 59 9.37 2.35 8.63
CA LEU A 59 9.77 3.34 7.63
C LEU A 59 8.99 3.20 6.33
N LEU A 60 8.80 1.97 5.82
CA LEU A 60 7.97 1.75 4.63
C LEU A 60 6.49 2.08 4.91
N SER A 61 5.98 1.78 6.11
CA SER A 61 4.61 2.19 6.48
C SER A 61 4.47 3.70 6.53
N ASN A 62 5.45 4.42 7.07
CA ASN A 62 5.47 5.87 7.11
C ASN A 62 5.54 6.47 5.69
N ALA A 63 6.30 5.88 4.78
CA ALA A 63 6.35 6.32 3.38
C ALA A 63 4.97 6.31 2.70
N PHE A 64 4.13 5.30 3.00
CA PHE A 64 2.76 5.25 2.50
C PHE A 64 1.90 6.39 3.08
N VAL A 65 1.98 6.60 4.39
CA VAL A 65 1.24 7.66 5.09
C VAL A 65 1.68 9.04 4.62
N ASP A 66 2.98 9.29 4.52
CA ASP A 66 3.53 10.57 4.05
C ASP A 66 3.11 10.86 2.60
N THR A 67 3.07 9.83 1.76
CA THR A 67 2.59 9.95 0.36
C THR A 67 1.10 10.30 0.30
N ASP A 68 0.25 9.66 1.12
CA ASP A 68 -1.18 9.95 1.19
C ASP A 68 -1.46 11.34 1.78
N ASP A 69 -0.75 11.71 2.86
CA ASP A 69 -0.87 13.01 3.52
C ASP A 69 -0.47 14.16 2.59
N ALA A 70 0.62 14.00 1.83
CA ALA A 70 1.06 14.96 0.83
C ALA A 70 0.02 15.10 -0.31
N LEU A 71 -0.54 13.99 -0.80
CA LEU A 71 -1.62 14.03 -1.79
C LEU A 71 -2.86 14.74 -1.23
N ARG A 72 -3.28 14.40 -0.01
CA ARG A 72 -4.42 15.03 0.66
C ARG A 72 -4.24 16.54 0.75
N ALA A 73 -3.05 17.01 1.13
CA ALA A 73 -2.75 18.44 1.21
C ALA A 73 -2.90 19.15 -0.15
N LEU A 74 -2.54 18.50 -1.25
CA LEU A 74 -2.70 19.03 -2.61
C LEU A 74 -4.18 19.09 -3.04
N LEU A 75 -4.99 18.10 -2.66
CA LEU A 75 -6.39 17.98 -3.09
C LEU A 75 -7.36 18.80 -2.23
N LEU A 76 -7.01 19.07 -0.97
CA LEU A 76 -7.89 19.72 0.01
C LEU A 76 -8.44 21.08 -0.46
N PRO A 77 -7.66 22.00 -1.05
CA PRO A 77 -8.19 23.28 -1.51
C PRO A 77 -9.28 23.14 -2.58
N ALA A 78 -9.07 22.26 -3.57
CA ALA A 78 -10.06 22.01 -4.61
C ALA A 78 -11.33 21.37 -4.03
N PHE A 79 -11.18 20.43 -3.10
CA PHE A 79 -12.31 19.83 -2.40
C PHE A 79 -13.13 20.87 -1.63
N GLN A 80 -12.48 21.78 -0.91
CA GLN A 80 -13.13 22.86 -0.15
C GLN A 80 -13.88 23.87 -1.03
N LEU A 81 -13.44 24.07 -2.27
CA LEU A 81 -14.15 24.87 -3.28
C LEU A 81 -15.36 24.15 -3.91
N GLY A 82 -15.66 22.93 -3.47
CA GLY A 82 -16.79 22.15 -3.95
C GLY A 82 -16.48 21.17 -5.09
N PHE A 83 -15.21 21.04 -5.51
CA PHE A 83 -14.81 20.09 -6.54
C PHE A 83 -14.65 18.66 -5.97
N GLY A 84 -15.73 18.10 -5.42
CA GLY A 84 -15.71 16.81 -4.72
C GLY A 84 -15.24 15.59 -5.53
N LEU A 85 -15.18 15.70 -6.86
CA LEU A 85 -14.69 14.64 -7.74
C LEU A 85 -13.21 14.32 -7.52
N VAL A 86 -12.41 15.28 -7.04
CA VAL A 86 -10.97 15.08 -6.79
C VAL A 86 -10.71 14.00 -5.73
N ASN A 87 -11.66 13.79 -4.81
CA ASN A 87 -11.59 12.78 -3.74
C ASN A 87 -12.29 11.45 -4.10
N ARG A 88 -12.61 11.22 -5.38
CA ARG A 88 -13.23 9.95 -5.86
C ARG A 88 -12.28 9.08 -6.67
N VAL A 89 -11.03 9.51 -6.80
CA VAL A 89 -9.96 8.76 -7.45
C VAL A 89 -9.09 8.15 -6.36
N GLY A 90 -8.65 6.92 -6.56
CA GLY A 90 -7.80 6.20 -5.62
C GLY A 90 -6.89 5.21 -6.33
N ALA A 91 -5.97 4.61 -5.58
CA ALA A 91 -5.16 3.50 -6.07
C ALA A 91 -4.82 2.54 -4.95
N CYS A 92 -4.84 1.24 -5.24
CA CYS A 92 -4.16 0.24 -4.43
C CYS A 92 -2.68 0.23 -4.83
N THR A 93 -1.79 -0.07 -3.88
CA THR A 93 -0.36 -0.17 -4.15
C THR A 93 0.32 -1.19 -3.25
N MET A 94 1.30 -1.89 -3.82
CA MET A 94 2.22 -2.76 -3.10
C MET A 94 3.64 -2.33 -3.45
N LEU A 95 4.51 -2.22 -2.44
CA LEU A 95 5.92 -1.93 -2.57
C LEU A 95 6.74 -3.08 -1.99
N ALA A 96 7.58 -3.67 -2.83
CA ALA A 96 8.64 -4.59 -2.41
C ALA A 96 9.96 -3.83 -2.32
N TYR A 97 10.62 -3.92 -1.17
CA TYR A 97 11.96 -3.42 -0.92
C TYR A 97 12.88 -4.61 -0.68
N ALA A 98 13.95 -4.71 -1.47
CA ALA A 98 14.95 -5.77 -1.36
C ALA A 98 16.34 -5.16 -1.21
N LYS A 99 17.09 -5.58 -0.20
CA LYS A 99 18.49 -5.17 0.03
C LYS A 99 19.23 -6.32 0.71
N GLY A 100 20.34 -6.78 0.12
CA GLY A 100 21.06 -7.95 0.62
C GLY A 100 20.18 -9.21 0.65
N ASP A 101 20.04 -9.81 1.82
CA ASP A 101 19.18 -10.98 2.09
C ASP A 101 17.77 -10.61 2.60
N THR A 102 17.48 -9.31 2.72
CA THR A 102 16.23 -8.80 3.26
C THR A 102 15.25 -8.46 2.15
N LEU A 103 14.02 -8.97 2.26
CA LEU A 103 12.88 -8.62 1.41
C LEU A 103 11.70 -8.21 2.30
N VAL A 104 11.27 -6.96 2.19
CA VAL A 104 10.11 -6.43 2.91
C VAL A 104 9.04 -6.01 1.90
N VAL A 105 7.79 -6.39 2.17
CA VAL A 105 6.63 -6.02 1.36
C VAL A 105 5.68 -5.17 2.19
N ALA A 106 5.34 -3.98 1.70
CA ALA A 106 4.29 -3.12 2.21
C ALA A 106 3.10 -3.12 1.23
N ASN A 107 1.88 -3.29 1.72
CA ASN A 107 0.67 -3.39 0.90
C ASN A 107 -0.45 -2.48 1.42
N ALA A 108 -1.10 -1.75 0.52
CA ALA A 108 -2.34 -1.01 0.76
C ALA A 108 -3.33 -1.32 -0.38
N GLY A 109 -4.44 -1.97 -0.04
CA GLY A 109 -5.42 -2.46 -1.00
C GLY A 109 -5.28 -3.95 -1.35
N ASP A 110 -5.84 -4.36 -2.48
CA ASP A 110 -6.02 -5.76 -2.88
C ASP A 110 -5.13 -6.21 -4.05
N VAL A 111 -4.03 -5.48 -4.28
CA VAL A 111 -2.87 -5.99 -5.03
C VAL A 111 -2.06 -6.98 -4.17
N ARG A 112 -1.25 -7.83 -4.82
CA ARG A 112 -0.57 -8.95 -4.14
C ARG A 112 0.88 -9.15 -4.57
N ALA A 113 1.74 -9.39 -3.57
CA ALA A 113 3.08 -9.94 -3.77
C ALA A 113 3.07 -11.46 -3.57
N VAL A 114 3.74 -12.18 -4.47
CA VAL A 114 3.89 -13.65 -4.40
C VAL A 114 5.35 -14.01 -4.65
N LEU A 115 5.97 -14.71 -3.70
CA LEU A 115 7.31 -15.26 -3.83
C LEU A 115 7.23 -16.63 -4.52
N ALA A 116 7.94 -16.76 -5.64
CA ALA A 116 8.18 -18.05 -6.26
C ALA A 116 9.49 -18.63 -5.72
N SER A 117 9.46 -19.81 -5.09
CA SER A 117 10.65 -20.48 -4.54
C SER A 117 10.61 -21.98 -4.81
N ASN A 118 11.78 -22.62 -4.79
CA ASN A 118 11.85 -24.07 -4.89
C ASN A 118 11.67 -24.71 -3.51
N ASN A 119 10.87 -25.77 -3.42
CA ASN A 119 10.81 -26.62 -2.23
C ASN A 119 12.03 -27.57 -2.16
N ALA A 120 12.12 -28.36 -1.08
CA ALA A 120 13.21 -29.30 -0.86
C ALA A 120 13.38 -30.35 -1.98
N SER A 121 12.32 -30.62 -2.76
CA SER A 121 12.33 -31.56 -3.88
C SER A 121 12.60 -30.88 -5.23
N GLY A 122 12.90 -29.58 -5.25
CA GLY A 122 13.11 -28.80 -6.48
C GLY A 122 11.84 -28.37 -7.21
N GLY A 123 10.66 -28.58 -6.62
CA GLY A 123 9.39 -28.13 -7.17
C GLY A 123 9.09 -26.65 -6.88
N LEU A 124 8.55 -25.94 -7.86
CA LEU A 124 8.18 -24.53 -7.71
C LEU A 124 6.95 -24.36 -6.79
N VAL A 125 7.07 -23.48 -5.80
CA VAL A 125 6.03 -23.13 -4.83
C VAL A 125 5.76 -21.63 -4.90
N ALA A 126 4.48 -21.25 -4.85
CA ALA A 126 4.04 -19.86 -4.80
C ALA A 126 3.59 -19.52 -3.36
N THR A 127 4.31 -18.61 -2.71
CA THR A 127 4.05 -18.18 -1.33
C THR A 127 3.58 -16.72 -1.33
N PRO A 128 2.33 -16.41 -0.93
CA PRO A 128 1.88 -15.03 -0.83
C PRO A 128 2.66 -14.30 0.27
N LEU A 129 3.19 -13.11 -0.05
CA LEU A 129 3.89 -12.23 0.90
C LEU A 129 3.02 -11.10 1.43
N SER A 130 1.80 -10.95 0.90
CA SER A 130 0.80 -9.98 1.37
C SER A 130 -0.57 -10.62 1.47
N THR A 131 -1.43 -10.02 2.31
CA THR A 131 -2.86 -10.33 2.36
C THR A 131 -3.62 -9.25 1.61
N ASP A 132 -4.63 -9.63 0.82
CA ASP A 132 -5.48 -8.65 0.14
C ASP A 132 -6.30 -7.88 1.18
N HIS A 133 -6.23 -6.55 1.14
CA HIS A 133 -7.12 -5.69 1.90
C HIS A 133 -8.41 -5.47 1.12
N ASN A 134 -9.29 -6.47 1.14
CA ASN A 134 -10.54 -6.48 0.38
C ASN A 134 -11.73 -6.82 1.28
N ALA A 135 -12.86 -6.16 1.04
CA ALA A 135 -14.10 -6.30 1.79
C ALA A 135 -14.71 -7.72 1.75
N LYS A 136 -14.27 -8.59 0.84
CA LYS A 136 -14.66 -10.01 0.82
C LYS A 136 -14.02 -10.83 1.95
N HIS A 137 -12.95 -10.33 2.57
CA HIS A 137 -12.22 -11.05 3.62
C HIS A 137 -12.78 -10.75 5.01
N ALA A 138 -13.11 -11.81 5.74
CA ALA A 138 -13.68 -11.71 7.08
C ALA A 138 -12.75 -10.97 8.07
N SER A 139 -11.43 -11.09 7.90
CA SER A 139 -10.43 -10.37 8.73
C SER A 139 -10.56 -8.85 8.59
N GLU A 140 -10.66 -8.34 7.35
CA GLU A 140 -10.84 -6.90 7.11
C GLU A 140 -12.24 -6.43 7.51
N GLN A 141 -13.27 -7.29 7.36
CA GLN A 141 -14.60 -6.97 7.89
C GLN A 141 -14.58 -6.81 9.42
N ALA A 142 -13.99 -7.76 10.13
CA ALA A 142 -13.88 -7.71 11.59
C ALA A 142 -13.06 -6.49 12.05
N ARG A 143 -11.97 -6.16 11.35
CA ARG A 143 -11.17 -4.95 11.62
C ARG A 143 -12.02 -3.69 11.49
N LEU A 144 -12.70 -3.49 10.37
CA LEU A 144 -13.50 -2.29 10.13
C LEU A 144 -14.72 -2.19 11.06
N PHE A 145 -15.37 -3.30 11.43
CA PHE A 145 -16.43 -3.27 12.46
C PHE A 145 -15.89 -2.85 13.84
N LYS A 146 -14.68 -3.29 14.20
CA LYS A 146 -14.04 -2.90 15.46
C LYS A 146 -13.65 -1.42 15.49
N GLU A 147 -13.16 -0.89 14.37
CA GLU A 147 -12.79 0.53 14.24
C GLU A 147 -14.01 1.47 14.17
N HIS A 148 -15.15 0.96 13.70
CA HIS A 148 -16.39 1.74 13.52
C HIS A 148 -17.58 1.10 14.27
N PRO A 149 -17.55 0.99 15.61
CA PRO A 149 -18.55 0.23 16.38
C PRO A 149 -19.98 0.78 16.31
N ASN A 150 -20.13 2.06 15.93
CA ASN A 150 -21.43 2.74 15.84
C ASN A 150 -21.97 2.82 14.40
N GLU A 151 -21.24 2.29 13.41
CA GLU A 151 -21.69 2.27 12.03
C GLU A 151 -22.29 0.90 11.71
N THR A 152 -23.59 0.87 11.40
CA THR A 152 -24.30 -0.37 11.07
C THR A 152 -24.15 -0.78 9.61
N ASP A 153 -23.72 0.14 8.73
CA ASP A 153 -23.62 -0.07 7.28
C ASP A 153 -22.18 0.02 6.75
N VAL A 154 -21.18 -0.31 7.59
CA VAL A 154 -19.74 -0.36 7.22
C VAL A 154 -19.54 -1.14 5.92
N PHE A 155 -20.25 -2.24 5.72
CA PHE A 155 -20.26 -3.01 4.49
C PHE A 155 -21.66 -3.23 3.94
N LYS A 156 -21.75 -3.31 2.61
CA LYS A 156 -22.93 -3.80 1.90
C LYS A 156 -22.52 -4.98 1.04
N CYS A 157 -23.00 -6.17 1.39
CA CYS A 157 -22.74 -7.41 0.66
C CYS A 157 -23.97 -7.79 -0.17
N LYS A 158 -23.85 -7.69 -1.49
CA LYS A 158 -24.83 -8.22 -2.46
C LYS A 158 -24.17 -9.34 -3.27
N LYS A 159 -23.86 -9.08 -4.55
CA LYS A 159 -23.03 -9.97 -5.38
C LYS A 159 -21.54 -9.88 -5.04
N SER A 160 -21.13 -8.77 -4.43
CA SER A 160 -19.81 -8.54 -3.83
C SER A 160 -19.99 -7.75 -2.54
N CYS A 161 -19.03 -7.87 -1.63
CA CYS A 161 -18.94 -7.02 -0.44
C CYS A 161 -18.15 -5.75 -0.75
N ARG A 162 -18.66 -4.61 -0.31
CA ARG A 162 -18.04 -3.29 -0.51
C ARG A 162 -18.19 -2.41 0.74
N VAL A 163 -17.15 -1.67 1.08
CA VAL A 163 -17.16 -0.63 2.13
C VAL A 163 -18.16 0.45 1.74
N LYS A 164 -19.14 0.70 2.62
CA LYS A 164 -20.31 1.58 2.42
C LYS A 164 -21.10 1.32 1.12
N GLY A 165 -20.89 0.16 0.48
CA GLY A 165 -21.45 -0.17 -0.84
C GLY A 165 -20.69 0.38 -2.05
N ILE A 166 -19.51 0.98 -1.86
CA ILE A 166 -18.74 1.67 -2.91
C ILE A 166 -17.45 0.90 -3.25
N LEU A 167 -16.49 0.85 -2.32
CA LEU A 167 -15.14 0.33 -2.57
C LEU A 167 -15.02 -1.15 -2.16
N GLN A 168 -14.33 -1.96 -2.97
CA GLN A 168 -13.93 -3.30 -2.57
C GLN A 168 -12.62 -3.31 -1.76
N PRO A 169 -11.59 -2.54 -2.14
CA PRO A 169 -10.44 -2.34 -1.27
C PRO A 169 -10.87 -1.71 0.07
N THR A 170 -10.26 -2.17 1.16
CA THR A 170 -10.55 -1.72 2.54
C THR A 170 -9.47 -0.82 3.12
N ARG A 171 -8.44 -0.54 2.32
CA ARG A 171 -7.34 0.40 2.58
C ARG A 171 -7.04 1.13 1.29
#